data_AF-A0A254QRL8-F1
#
_entry.id   AF-A0A254QRL8-F1
#
_cell.length_a   1.000
_cell.length_b   1.000
_cell.length_c   1.000
_cell.angle_alpha   90.00
_cell.angle_beta   90.00
_cell.angle_gamma   90.00
#
_symmetry.space_group_name_H-M   'P 1'
#
loop_
_entity.id
_entity.type
_entity.pdbx_description
1 polymer ?
#
loop_
_entity_poly.entity_id
_entity_poly.type
_entity_poly.pdbx_seq_one_letter_code
_entity_poly.pdbx_strand_id
1 'polypeptide(L)'
;MCATNSFLRSLGVEIYGSGHRRWPDDVKARAVAETLEPGATVNAIAERYDIRPNQLSAWRRLAKQGQLVLPPAELGEPVFAPLVICDPTETPELSDAKPQQVIRIVKGTTRIELSSDTSAGQIAAIVRTLEAPAC
;
A
#
# COMPACT_ATOMS: atom_id res chain seq x y z
N MET A 1 26.99 -25.05 -9.01
CA MET A 1 26.11 -25.51 -10.11
C MET A 1 25.55 -26.92 -9.91
N CYS A 2 26.35 -27.95 -9.57
CA CYS A 2 25.84 -29.32 -9.44
C CYS A 2 24.82 -29.49 -8.29
N ALA A 3 25.08 -28.91 -7.11
CA ALA A 3 24.18 -28.97 -5.96
C ALA A 3 22.84 -28.26 -6.20
N THR A 4 22.86 -27.04 -6.72
CA THR A 4 21.65 -26.27 -7.05
C THR A 4 20.79 -26.97 -8.10
N ASN A 5 21.39 -27.46 -9.20
CA ASN A 5 20.64 -28.18 -10.23
C ASN A 5 20.08 -29.51 -9.72
N SER A 6 20.79 -30.19 -8.80
CA SER A 6 20.29 -31.39 -8.13
C SER A 6 19.09 -31.06 -7.23
N PHE A 7 19.16 -29.99 -6.44
CA PHE A 7 18.04 -29.49 -5.65
C PHE A 7 16.82 -29.16 -6.52
N LEU A 8 17.01 -28.37 -7.58
CA LEU A 8 15.92 -28.01 -8.49
C LEU A 8 15.30 -29.23 -9.19
N ARG A 9 16.12 -30.19 -9.64
CA ARG A 9 15.62 -31.45 -10.22
C ARG A 9 14.87 -32.29 -9.20
N SER A 10 15.31 -32.31 -7.94
CA SER A 10 14.60 -33.03 -6.86
C SER A 10 13.23 -32.42 -6.56
N LEU A 11 13.05 -31.13 -6.84
CA LEU A 11 11.76 -30.45 -6.79
C LEU A 11 10.91 -30.67 -8.05
N GLY A 12 11.42 -31.34 -9.08
CA GLY A 12 10.70 -31.55 -10.35
C GLY A 12 10.93 -30.47 -11.41
N VAL A 13 11.86 -29.54 -11.21
CA VAL A 13 12.23 -28.55 -12.23
C VAL A 13 12.95 -29.24 -13.39
N GLU A 14 12.41 -29.12 -14.60
CA GLU A 14 13.07 -29.62 -15.81
C GLU A 14 14.17 -28.64 -16.23
N ILE A 15 15.41 -29.11 -16.32
CA ILE A 15 16.56 -28.31 -16.77
C ILE A 15 17.05 -28.87 -18.11
N TYR A 16 16.87 -28.09 -19.18
CA TYR A 16 17.28 -28.46 -20.53
C TYR A 16 18.78 -28.23 -20.75
N GLY A 17 19.37 -28.91 -21.73
CA GLY A 17 20.78 -28.73 -22.10
C GLY A 17 21.14 -27.31 -22.56
N SER A 18 20.14 -26.51 -22.96
CA SER A 18 20.28 -25.08 -23.30
C SER A 18 20.39 -24.16 -22.08
N GLY A 19 20.23 -24.69 -20.85
CA GLY A 19 20.15 -23.90 -19.62
C GLY A 19 18.76 -23.31 -19.35
N HIS A 20 17.79 -23.49 -20.25
CA HIS A 20 16.40 -23.14 -19.97
C HIS A 20 15.83 -24.07 -18.88
N ARG A 21 14.94 -23.51 -18.06
CA ARG A 21 14.29 -24.22 -16.94
C ARG A 21 12.78 -24.11 -17.08
N ARG A 22 12.10 -25.26 -17.09
CA ARG A 22 10.64 -25.30 -16.95
C ARG A 22 10.31 -25.41 -15.47
N TRP A 23 9.48 -24.48 -15.00
CA TRP A 23 9.03 -24.43 -13.62
C TRP A 23 7.60 -24.96 -13.54
N PRO A 24 7.39 -26.17 -12.97
CA PRO A 24 6.06 -26.66 -12.62
C PRO A 24 5.34 -25.72 -11.64
N ASP A 25 4.01 -25.69 -11.68
CA ASP A 25 3.23 -24.75 -10.89
C ASP A 25 3.30 -25.04 -9.38
N ASP A 26 3.40 -26.31 -8.97
CA ASP A 26 3.65 -26.71 -7.59
C ASP A 26 5.01 -26.19 -7.07
N VAL A 27 6.06 -26.19 -7.90
CA VAL A 27 7.37 -25.63 -7.52
C VAL A 27 7.30 -24.11 -7.40
N LYS A 28 6.65 -23.42 -8.35
CA LYS A 28 6.42 -21.97 -8.25
C LYS A 28 5.63 -21.64 -7.00
N ALA A 29 4.57 -22.40 -6.71
CA ALA A 29 3.71 -22.23 -5.56
C ALA A 29 4.48 -22.42 -4.26
N ARG A 30 5.33 -23.45 -4.18
CA ARG A 30 6.22 -23.68 -3.03
C ARG A 30 7.20 -22.53 -2.82
N ALA A 31 7.86 -22.06 -3.88
CA ALA A 31 8.77 -20.93 -3.80
C ALA A 31 8.05 -19.65 -3.32
N VAL A 32 6.83 -19.41 -3.79
CA VAL A 32 6.00 -18.29 -3.32
C VAL A 32 5.60 -18.47 -1.86
N ALA A 33 5.15 -19.66 -1.44
CA ALA A 33 4.78 -19.94 -0.07
C ALA A 33 5.96 -19.70 0.90
N GLU A 34 7.17 -20.13 0.55
CA GLU A 34 8.37 -19.85 1.35
C GLU A 34 8.66 -18.35 1.52
N THR A 35 8.24 -17.49 0.58
CA THR A 35 8.38 -16.02 0.75
C THR A 35 7.36 -15.40 1.69
N LEU A 36 6.30 -16.13 2.04
CA LEU A 36 5.25 -15.66 2.94
C LEU A 36 5.51 -16.07 4.39
N GLU A 37 6.51 -16.92 4.63
CA GLU A 37 6.93 -17.31 5.98
C GLU A 37 7.48 -16.10 6.76
N PRO A 38 7.20 -16.02 8.08
CA PRO A 38 7.76 -14.97 8.93
C PRO A 38 9.28 -14.91 8.85
N GLY A 39 9.82 -13.71 8.58
CA GLY A 39 11.28 -13.49 8.47
C GLY A 39 11.91 -13.91 7.14
N ALA A 40 11.15 -14.47 6.19
CA ALA A 40 11.66 -14.76 4.85
C ALA A 40 11.91 -13.47 4.05
N THR A 41 12.99 -13.45 3.26
CA THR A 41 13.26 -12.36 2.31
C THR A 41 13.20 -12.88 0.87
N VAL A 42 12.67 -12.07 -0.04
CA VAL A 42 12.58 -12.41 -1.47
C VAL A 42 13.95 -12.75 -2.05
N ASN A 43 15.01 -12.03 -1.64
CA ASN A 43 16.36 -12.29 -2.13
C ASN A 43 16.90 -13.65 -1.68
N ALA A 44 16.74 -14.00 -0.40
CA ALA A 44 17.19 -15.30 0.09
C ALA A 44 16.49 -16.47 -0.62
N ILE A 45 15.19 -16.35 -0.87
CA ILE A 45 14.44 -17.36 -1.63
C ILE A 45 14.87 -17.38 -3.10
N ALA A 46 15.06 -16.22 -3.72
CA ALA A 46 15.52 -16.13 -5.11
C ALA A 46 16.90 -16.78 -5.30
N GLU A 47 17.84 -16.59 -4.35
CA GLU A 47 19.14 -17.24 -4.33
C GLU A 47 19.02 -18.76 -4.16
N ARG A 48 18.18 -19.23 -3.22
CA ARG A 48 17.95 -20.66 -2.97
C ARG A 48 17.44 -21.39 -4.22
N TYR A 49 16.54 -20.76 -4.96
CA TYR A 49 15.95 -21.29 -6.19
C TYR A 49 16.75 -20.93 -7.45
N ASP A 50 17.85 -20.18 -7.31
CA ASP A 50 18.69 -19.69 -8.42
C ASP A 50 17.88 -18.95 -9.51
N ILE A 51 16.92 -18.13 -9.08
CA ILE A 51 16.09 -17.29 -9.95
C ILE A 51 16.33 -15.81 -9.67
N ARG A 52 15.94 -14.95 -10.61
CA ARG A 52 15.97 -13.51 -10.37
C ARG A 52 14.80 -13.11 -9.45
N PRO A 53 14.98 -12.18 -8.49
CA PRO A 53 13.89 -11.70 -7.62
C PRO A 53 12.65 -11.23 -8.40
N ASN A 54 12.84 -10.63 -9.59
CA ASN A 54 11.75 -10.19 -10.46
C ASN A 54 10.83 -11.34 -10.90
N GLN A 55 11.38 -12.53 -11.13
CA GLN A 55 10.62 -13.72 -11.51
C GLN A 55 9.74 -14.18 -10.33
N LEU A 56 10.30 -14.16 -9.12
CA LEU A 56 9.56 -14.48 -7.90
C LEU A 56 8.43 -13.47 -7.63
N SER A 57 8.67 -12.18 -7.88
CA SER A 57 7.65 -11.14 -7.83
C SER A 57 6.51 -11.37 -8.83
N ALA A 58 6.82 -11.83 -10.05
CA ALA A 58 5.81 -12.19 -11.04
C ALA A 58 4.94 -13.37 -10.57
N TRP A 59 5.55 -14.40 -9.98
CA TRP A 59 4.81 -15.55 -9.43
C TRP A 59 3.95 -15.16 -8.23
N ARG A 60 4.42 -14.28 -7.34
CA ARG A 60 3.60 -13.72 -6.25
C ARG A 60 2.36 -12.99 -6.78
N ARG A 61 2.47 -12.30 -7.92
CA ARG A 61 1.32 -11.67 -8.58
C ARG A 61 0.31 -12.71 -9.07
N LEU A 62 0.77 -13.79 -9.70
CA LEU A 62 -0.12 -14.89 -10.14
C LEU A 62 -0.88 -15.50 -8.96
N ALA A 63 -0.21 -15.73 -7.83
CA ALA A 63 -0.84 -16.25 -6.62
C ALA A 63 -1.92 -15.30 -6.08
N LYS A 64 -1.63 -13.99 -6.01
CA LYS A 64 -2.62 -12.97 -5.62
C LYS A 64 -3.83 -12.91 -6.55
N GLN A 65 -3.64 -13.24 -7.82
CA GLN A 65 -4.70 -13.25 -8.84
C GLN A 65 -5.46 -14.59 -8.90
N GLY A 66 -5.13 -15.56 -8.04
CA GLY A 66 -5.75 -16.89 -8.05
C GLY A 66 -5.34 -17.77 -9.22
N GLN A 67 -4.29 -17.39 -9.97
CA GLN A 67 -3.77 -18.13 -11.12
C GLN A 67 -2.67 -19.12 -10.74
N LEU A 68 -2.20 -19.07 -9.49
CA LEU A 68 -1.22 -19.99 -8.92
C LEU A 68 -1.71 -20.42 -7.54
N VAL A 69 -2.14 -21.67 -7.42
CA VAL A 69 -2.65 -22.23 -6.15
C VAL A 69 -1.47 -22.52 -5.23
N LEU A 70 -1.47 -21.91 -4.04
CA LEU A 70 -0.44 -22.14 -3.03
C LEU A 70 -0.74 -23.42 -2.23
N PRO A 71 0.29 -24.12 -1.73
CA PRO A 71 0.07 -25.16 -0.74
C PRO A 71 -0.63 -24.58 0.50
N PRO A 72 -1.42 -25.38 1.24
CA PRO A 72 -1.98 -24.96 2.52
C PRO A 72 -0.87 -24.41 3.41
N ALA A 73 -1.12 -23.25 4.03
CA ALA A 73 -0.19 -22.77 5.04
C ALA A 73 -0.26 -23.70 6.25
N GLU A 74 0.89 -24.02 6.85
CA GLU A 74 0.96 -24.71 8.15
C GLU A 74 0.41 -23.83 9.30
N LEU A 75 0.10 -22.57 9.00
CA LEU A 75 -0.48 -21.58 9.89
C LEU A 75 -2.00 -21.79 10.07
N GLY A 76 -2.40 -22.93 10.63
CA GLY A 76 -3.77 -23.19 11.09
C GLY A 76 -4.88 -22.97 10.05
N GLU A 77 -6.14 -22.99 10.50
CA GLU A 77 -7.26 -22.63 9.63
C GLU A 77 -7.18 -21.13 9.26
N PRO A 78 -7.50 -20.76 8.00
CA PRO A 78 -7.47 -19.37 7.58
C PRO A 78 -8.39 -18.52 8.47
N VAL A 79 -7.80 -17.57 9.20
CA VAL A 79 -8.56 -16.63 10.02
C VAL A 79 -8.96 -15.44 9.17
N PHE A 80 -10.26 -15.21 9.03
CA PHE A 80 -10.79 -13.99 8.43
C PHE A 80 -10.87 -12.89 9.48
N ALA A 81 -10.45 -11.68 9.14
CA ALA A 81 -10.74 -10.52 9.97
C ALA A 81 -12.28 -10.32 10.00
N PRO A 82 -12.89 -10.13 11.19
CA PRO A 82 -14.32 -9.88 11.27
C PRO A 82 -14.66 -8.58 10.55
N LEU A 83 -15.68 -8.61 9.69
CA LEU A 83 -16.27 -7.40 9.12
C LEU A 83 -17.13 -6.75 10.19
N VAL A 84 -16.71 -5.60 10.70
CA VAL A 84 -17.53 -4.76 11.58
C VAL A 84 -18.30 -3.79 10.68
N ILE A 85 -19.62 -3.91 10.65
CA ILE A 85 -20.48 -2.90 10.04
C ILE A 85 -20.64 -1.81 11.10
N CYS A 86 -19.90 -0.72 10.93
CA CYS A 86 -20.19 0.48 11.69
C CYS A 86 -21.48 1.08 11.13
N ASP A 87 -22.44 1.36 11.98
CA ASP A 87 -23.52 2.27 11.60
C ASP A 87 -22.89 3.58 11.10
N PRO A 88 -23.49 4.29 10.12
CA PRO A 88 -22.96 5.55 9.59
C PRO A 88 -22.80 6.67 10.65
N THR A 89 -23.13 6.37 11.89
CA THR A 89 -23.09 7.25 13.05
C THR A 89 -21.87 7.00 13.95
N GLU A 90 -20.73 6.57 13.42
CA GLU A 90 -19.45 6.69 14.12
C GLU A 90 -18.31 6.52 13.10
N THR A 91 -18.17 7.54 12.24
CA THR A 91 -16.84 7.83 11.71
C THR A 91 -16.00 8.20 12.93
N PRO A 92 -14.88 7.54 13.25
CA PRO A 92 -13.96 8.10 14.23
C PRO A 92 -13.59 9.46 13.68
N GLU A 93 -14.09 10.51 14.34
CA GLU A 93 -13.91 11.88 13.90
C GLU A 93 -12.40 12.11 13.81
N LEU A 94 -11.87 12.00 12.59
CA LEU A 94 -10.55 12.47 12.21
C LEU A 94 -10.61 13.99 12.27
N SER A 95 -10.73 14.52 13.50
CA SER A 95 -11.06 15.91 13.77
C SER A 95 -12.37 16.32 13.08
N ASP A 96 -13.35 16.77 13.86
CA ASP A 96 -14.35 17.71 13.38
C ASP A 96 -13.65 19.02 12.96
N ALA A 97 -12.85 18.96 11.89
CA ALA A 97 -12.49 20.12 11.13
C ALA A 97 -13.76 20.49 10.37
N LYS A 98 -14.69 21.12 11.10
CA LYS A 98 -15.74 21.96 10.52
C LYS A 98 -15.13 22.65 9.31
N PRO A 99 -15.77 22.66 8.13
CA PRO A 99 -15.28 23.46 7.02
C PRO A 99 -15.04 24.85 7.59
N GLN A 100 -13.76 25.23 7.67
CA GLN A 100 -13.34 26.42 8.40
C GLN A 100 -13.90 27.57 7.56
N GLN A 101 -15.11 28.00 7.88
CA GLN A 101 -15.88 28.89 7.06
C GLN A 101 -15.20 30.24 7.21
N VAL A 102 -14.31 30.55 6.27
CA VAL A 102 -13.51 31.77 6.30
C VAL A 102 -14.26 32.89 5.61
N ILE A 103 -14.33 34.03 6.29
CA ILE A 103 -14.81 35.28 5.70
C ILE A 103 -13.65 35.87 4.90
N ARG A 104 -13.87 36.10 3.61
CA ARG A 104 -12.84 36.63 2.71
C ARG A 104 -13.18 38.05 2.28
N ILE A 105 -12.29 38.99 2.61
CA ILE A 105 -12.40 40.40 2.21
C ILE A 105 -11.35 40.68 1.13
N VAL A 106 -11.78 41.31 0.03
CA VAL A 106 -10.91 41.63 -1.11
C VAL A 106 -10.98 43.13 -1.41
N LYS A 107 -9.82 43.80 -1.42
CA LYS A 107 -9.67 45.20 -1.85
C LYS A 107 -8.50 45.32 -2.83
N GLY A 108 -8.81 45.51 -4.11
CA GLY A 108 -7.80 45.50 -5.17
C GLY A 108 -7.01 44.19 -5.18
N THR A 109 -5.70 44.26 -4.96
CA THR A 109 -4.79 43.10 -4.87
C THR A 109 -4.69 42.52 -3.45
N THR A 110 -5.25 43.18 -2.44
CA THR A 110 -5.17 42.71 -1.05
C THR A 110 -6.29 41.73 -0.75
N ARG A 111 -5.93 40.57 -0.20
CA ARG A 111 -6.86 39.53 0.25
C ARG A 111 -6.64 39.29 1.75
N ILE A 112 -7.72 39.38 2.52
CA ILE A 112 -7.71 39.09 3.96
C ILE A 112 -8.66 37.92 4.22
N GLU A 113 -8.17 36.91 4.93
CA GLU A 113 -8.95 35.76 5.37
C GLU A 113 -9.14 35.83 6.87
N LEU A 114 -10.40 35.78 7.30
CA LEU A 114 -10.83 35.91 8.67
C LEU A 114 -11.61 34.67 9.07
N SER A 115 -11.53 34.28 10.34
CA SER A 115 -12.37 33.21 10.88
C SER A 115 -13.85 33.63 10.91
N SER A 116 -14.77 32.68 10.82
CA SER A 116 -16.23 32.93 10.84
C SER A 116 -16.75 33.50 12.16
N ASP A 117 -16.01 33.32 13.25
CA ASP A 117 -16.30 33.88 14.56
C ASP A 117 -15.82 35.35 14.72
N THR A 118 -15.21 35.93 13.68
CA THR A 118 -14.78 37.32 13.71
C THR A 118 -15.99 38.25 13.88
N SER A 119 -15.98 39.06 14.94
CA SER A 119 -17.10 39.95 15.24
C SER A 119 -17.28 41.03 14.16
N ALA A 120 -18.52 41.46 13.94
CA ALA A 120 -18.85 42.54 13.01
C ALA A 120 -18.08 43.85 13.32
N GLY A 121 -17.84 44.13 14.62
CA GLY A 121 -17.06 45.29 15.05
C GLY A 121 -15.59 45.25 14.61
N GLN A 122 -14.96 44.08 14.68
CA GLN A 122 -13.58 43.88 14.20
C GLN A 122 -13.50 43.96 12.67
N ILE A 123 -14.47 43.38 11.96
CA ILE A 123 -14.56 43.49 10.50
C ILE A 123 -14.67 44.97 10.09
N ALA A 124 -15.56 45.73 10.74
CA ALA A 124 -15.72 47.15 10.48
C ALA A 124 -14.46 47.97 10.78
N ALA A 125 -13.70 47.61 11.82
CA ALA A 125 -12.42 48.24 12.13
C ALA A 125 -11.38 47.99 11.02
N ILE A 126 -11.25 46.75 10.56
CA ILE A 126 -10.33 46.38 9.47
C ILE A 126 -10.69 47.14 8.19
N VAL A 127 -11.97 47.21 7.81
CA VAL A 127 -12.41 47.95 6.62
C VAL A 127 -12.06 49.43 6.72
N ARG A 128 -12.33 50.07 7.87
CA ARG A 128 -11.97 51.47 8.09
C ARG A 128 -10.47 51.71 7.97
N THR A 129 -9.64 50.81 8.51
CA THR A 129 -8.18 50.89 8.35
C THR A 129 -7.75 50.75 6.89
N LEU A 130 -8.37 49.85 6.14
CA LEU A 130 -8.07 49.69 4.72
C LEU A 130 -8.48 50.92 3.89
N GLU A 131 -9.52 51.65 4.29
CA GLU A 131 -10.00 52.87 3.64
C GLU A 131 -9.22 54.14 4.00
N ALA A 132 -8.45 54.12 5.09
CA ALA A 132 -7.60 55.24 5.45
C ALA A 132 -6.57 55.51 4.32
N PRO A 133 -6.36 56.77 3.92
CA PRO A 133 -5.34 57.10 2.95
C PRO A 133 -3.98 56.69 3.51
N ALA A 134 -3.15 56.04 2.68
CA ALA A 134 -1.77 55.81 3.03
C ALA A 134 -1.09 57.17 3.28
N CYS A 135 -0.48 57.33 4.45
CA CYS A 135 0.35 58.50 4.76
C CYS A 135 1.57 58.58 3.84
#